data_AF-A0A849QS84-F1
#
_entry.id   AF-A0A849QS84-F1
#
_cell.length_a   1.000
_cell.length_b   1.000
_cell.length_c   1.000
_cell.angle_alpha   90.00
_cell.angle_beta   90.00
_cell.angle_gamma   90.00
#
_symmetry.space_group_name_H-M   'P 1'
#
loop_
_entity.id
_entity.type
_entity.pdbx_description
1 polymer ?
#
loop_
_entity_poly.entity_id
_entity_poly.type
_entity_poly.pdbx_seq_one_letter_code
_entity_poly.pdbx_strand_id
1 'polypeptide(L)'
;MKHFEKQIEELPPSAKLVFKVLEYSGFLTQKEIAKESYLPPRTVRYALNRLKDEEILQERFYFKDARQSLYGLKNASTIQNTNEMLVSNAPNVAIAGVS
;
A
#
# COMPACT_ATOMS: atom_id res chain seq x y z
N MET A 1 -6.68 17.75 8.84
CA MET A 1 -6.85 16.45 9.51
C MET A 1 -5.53 15.68 9.47
N LYS A 2 -4.72 15.79 10.54
CA LYS A 2 -3.55 14.95 10.81
C LYS A 2 -3.84 14.17 12.11
N HIS A 3 -4.67 13.14 12.05
CA HIS A 3 -5.22 12.51 13.28
C HIS A 3 -4.39 11.33 13.84
N PHE A 4 -3.13 11.17 13.45
CA PHE A 4 -2.29 10.06 13.94
C PHE A 4 -1.17 10.47 14.89
N GLU A 5 -1.00 11.77 15.19
CA GLU A 5 0.18 12.27 15.93
C GLU A 5 0.36 11.58 17.29
N LYS A 6 -0.72 11.44 18.08
CA LYS A 6 -0.67 10.74 19.37
C LYS A 6 -0.32 9.25 19.24
N GLN A 7 -0.92 8.55 18.28
CA GLN A 7 -0.65 7.12 18.06
C GLN A 7 0.79 6.90 17.59
N ILE A 8 1.30 7.79 16.74
CA ILE A 8 2.68 7.73 16.23
C ILE A 8 3.69 7.97 17.35
N GLU A 9 3.41 8.87 18.30
CA GLU A 9 4.31 9.12 19.44
C GLU A 9 4.56 7.85 20.26
N GLU A 10 3.53 7.04 20.46
CA GLU A 10 3.58 5.77 21.21
C GLU A 10 4.20 4.61 20.42
N LEU A 11 4.42 4.77 19.10
CA LEU A 11 5.00 3.73 18.26
C LEU A 11 6.52 3.56 18.48
N PRO A 12 7.03 2.31 18.32
CA PRO A 12 8.47 2.05 18.38
C PRO A 12 9.22 2.79 17.26
N PRO A 13 10.53 3.08 17.44
CA PRO A 13 11.32 3.83 16.46
C PRO A 13 11.28 3.27 15.04
N SER A 14 11.29 1.95 14.90
CA SER A 14 11.21 1.27 13.60
C SER A 14 9.88 1.53 12.88
N ALA A 15 8.76 1.56 13.62
CA ALA A 15 7.45 1.84 13.05
C ALA A 15 7.31 3.30 12.63
N LYS A 16 7.86 4.23 13.42
CA LYS A 16 7.94 5.65 13.05
C LYS A 16 8.74 5.89 11.78
N LEU A 17 9.88 5.21 11.63
CA LEU A 17 10.70 5.31 10.41
C LEU A 17 9.93 4.81 9.19
N VAL A 18 9.31 3.63 9.28
CA VAL A 18 8.51 3.08 8.17
C VAL A 18 7.32 3.98 7.84
N PHE A 19 6.66 4.57 8.84
CA PHE A 19 5.62 5.56 8.63
C PHE A 19 6.13 6.72 7.77
N LYS A 20 7.30 7.28 8.11
CA LYS A 20 7.91 8.37 7.33
C LYS A 20 8.22 7.95 5.90
N VAL A 21 8.80 6.76 5.70
CA VAL A 21 9.07 6.24 4.35
C VAL A 21 7.80 6.16 3.50
N LEU A 22 6.71 5.66 4.08
CA LEU A 22 5.40 5.59 3.42
C LEU A 22 4.75 6.97 3.22
N GLU A 23 4.99 7.92 4.13
CA GLU A 23 4.53 9.31 3.99
C GLU A 23 5.18 10.00 2.78
N TYR A 24 6.49 9.79 2.57
CA TYR A 24 7.21 10.39 1.45
C TYR A 24 7.02 9.65 0.12
N SER A 25 6.98 8.32 0.16
CA SER A 25 7.01 7.48 -1.06
C SER A 25 5.64 6.98 -1.50
N GLY A 26 4.62 7.11 -0.63
CA GLY A 26 3.27 6.61 -0.88
C GLY A 26 3.18 5.08 -0.72
N PHE A 27 2.58 4.43 -1.71
CA PHE A 27 2.35 2.98 -1.69
C PHE A 27 3.58 2.20 -2.12
N LEU A 28 4.08 1.35 -1.24
CA LEU A 28 5.26 0.52 -1.49
C LEU A 28 5.01 -0.93 -1.10
N THR A 29 5.68 -1.86 -1.78
CA THR A 29 5.75 -3.27 -1.36
C THR A 29 6.64 -3.42 -0.14
N GLN A 30 6.51 -4.52 0.63
CA GLN A 30 7.40 -4.77 1.79
C GLN A 30 8.89 -4.76 1.41
N LYS A 31 9.23 -5.23 0.21
CA LYS A 31 10.60 -5.26 -0.29
C LYS A 31 11.12 -3.86 -0.58
N GLU A 32 10.31 -3.00 -1.18
CA GLU A 32 10.67 -1.60 -1.44
C GLU A 32 10.82 -0.85 -0.12
N ILE A 33 9.91 -1.05 0.84
CA ILE A 33 10.03 -0.43 2.17
C ILE A 33 11.33 -0.84 2.85
N ALA A 34 11.74 -2.11 2.76
CA ALA A 34 13.03 -2.56 3.30
C ALA A 34 14.22 -1.86 2.63
N LYS A 35 14.13 -1.63 1.32
CA LYS A 35 15.18 -0.93 0.56
C LYS A 35 15.25 0.56 0.94
N GLU A 36 14.13 1.25 0.98
CA GLU A 36 14.07 2.69 1.26
C GLU A 36 14.35 3.02 2.73
N SER A 37 13.90 2.17 3.66
CA SER A 37 14.14 2.36 5.10
C SER A 37 15.51 1.85 5.57
N TYR A 38 16.22 1.09 4.74
CA TYR A 38 17.43 0.34 5.11
C TYR A 38 17.24 -0.60 6.31
N LEU A 39 15.99 -0.96 6.63
CA LEU A 39 15.69 -1.90 7.70
C LEU A 39 15.72 -3.34 7.20
N PRO A 40 16.15 -4.30 8.04
CA PRO A 40 15.98 -5.71 7.75
C PRO A 40 14.51 -6.07 7.48
N PRO A 41 14.20 -7.01 6.55
CA PRO A 41 12.82 -7.37 6.23
C PRO A 41 11.97 -7.81 7.43
N ARG A 42 12.61 -8.47 8.42
CA ARG A 42 11.96 -8.87 9.68
C ARG A 42 11.47 -7.66 10.47
N THR A 43 12.27 -6.59 10.53
CA THR A 43 11.95 -5.34 11.21
C THR A 43 10.90 -4.54 10.46
N VAL A 44 10.95 -4.54 9.13
CA VAL A 44 9.88 -3.95 8.29
C VAL A 44 8.56 -4.63 8.57
N ARG A 45 8.52 -5.96 8.57
CA ARG A 45 7.28 -6.69 8.86
C ARG A 45 6.76 -6.40 10.26
N TYR A 46 7.65 -6.31 11.26
CA TYR A 46 7.28 -5.88 12.61
C TYR A 46 6.69 -4.46 12.61
N ALA A 47 7.34 -3.50 11.96
CA ALA A 47 6.89 -2.13 11.85
C ALA A 47 5.52 -2.01 11.15
N LEU A 48 5.32 -2.72 10.04
CA LEU A 48 4.05 -2.76 9.32
C LEU A 48 2.93 -3.35 10.17
N ASN A 49 3.21 -4.41 10.93
CA ASN A 49 2.24 -4.97 11.87
C ASN A 49 1.85 -3.94 12.94
N ARG A 50 2.82 -3.25 13.55
CA ARG A 50 2.51 -2.20 14.55
C ARG A 50 1.68 -1.06 13.97
N LEU A 51 1.99 -0.62 12.75
CA LEU A 51 1.20 0.40 12.05
C LEU A 51 -0.20 -0.08 11.66
N LYS A 52 -0.37 -1.38 11.42
CA LYS A 52 -1.66 -2.01 11.14
C LYS A 52 -2.51 -2.14 12.41
N ASP A 53 -1.89 -2.51 13.53
CA ASP A 53 -2.55 -2.61 14.85
C ASP A 53 -3.14 -1.25 15.28
N GLU A 54 -2.41 -0.16 15.03
CA GLU A 54 -2.87 1.22 15.29
C GLU A 54 -3.84 1.75 14.22
N GLU A 55 -4.24 0.92 13.26
CA GLU A 55 -5.15 1.29 12.17
C GLU A 55 -4.66 2.44 11.29
N ILE A 56 -3.36 2.73 11.25
CA ILE A 56 -2.76 3.82 10.46
C ILE A 56 -2.54 3.40 8.99
N LEU A 57 -2.44 2.09 8.76
CA LEU A 57 -2.02 1.50 7.49
C LEU A 57 -3.19 0.96 6.64
N GLN A 58 -3.11 1.12 5.32
CA GLN A 58 -3.94 0.45 4.32
C GLN A 58 -3.11 -0.48 3.44
N GLU A 59 -3.73 -1.59 3.05
CA GLU A 59 -3.16 -2.61 2.19
C GLU A 59 -3.97 -2.70 0.89
N ARG A 60 -3.29 -2.84 -0.25
CA ARG A 60 -3.89 -2.97 -1.58
C ARG A 60 -3.23 -4.11 -2.35
N PHE A 61 -3.97 -4.75 -3.25
CA PHE A 61 -3.40 -5.74 -4.16
C PHE A 61 -2.41 -5.10 -5.13
N TYR A 62 -1.31 -5.81 -5.41
CA TYR A 62 -0.36 -5.40 -6.42
C TYR A 62 -0.66 -6.09 -7.75
N PHE A 63 -1.14 -5.33 -8.74
CA PHE A 63 -1.54 -5.90 -10.04
C PHE A 63 -0.38 -6.53 -10.82
N LYS A 64 0.84 -5.99 -10.68
CA LYS A 64 2.04 -6.51 -11.37
C LYS A 64 2.52 -7.86 -10.82
N ASP A 65 2.29 -8.15 -9.55
CA ASP A 65 2.55 -9.45 -8.93
C ASP A 65 1.51 -9.69 -7.83
N ALA A 66 0.48 -10.48 -8.14
CA ALA A 66 -0.64 -10.77 -7.24
C ALA A 66 -0.23 -11.46 -5.92
N ARG A 67 1.00 -11.97 -5.81
CA ARG A 67 1.54 -12.53 -4.57
C ARG A 67 2.01 -11.46 -3.59
N GLN A 68 2.07 -10.20 -4.03
CA GLN A 68 2.52 -9.08 -3.23
C GLN A 68 1.36 -8.12 -2.93
N SER A 69 1.52 -7.41 -1.81
CA SER A 69 0.64 -6.31 -1.43
C SER A 69 1.41 -5.00 -1.43
N LEU A 70 0.70 -3.93 -1.75
CA LEU A 70 1.13 -2.55 -1.56
C LEU A 70 0.64 -2.04 -0.21
N TYR A 71 1.53 -1.43 0.54
CA TYR A 71 1.28 -0.83 1.85
C TYR A 71 1.35 0.68 1.72
N GLY A 72 0.40 1.39 2.32
CA GLY A 72 0.37 2.85 2.34
C GLY A 72 -0.36 3.37 3.58
N LEU A 73 -0.30 4.68 3.81
CA LEU A 73 -0.98 5.30 4.95
C LEU A 73 -2.45 5.57 4.61
N LYS A 74 -3.39 5.30 5.53
CA LYS A 74 -4.85 5.50 5.30
C LYS A 74 -5.22 6.95 4.94
N ASN A 75 -4.46 7.92 5.45
CA ASN A 75 -4.70 9.35 5.22
C ASN A 75 -3.77 9.95 4.16
N ALA A 76 -2.99 9.14 3.43
CA ALA A 76 -2.36 9.59 2.21
C ALA A 76 -3.48 9.74 1.17
N SER A 77 -4.08 10.92 1.10
CA SER A 77 -5.00 11.31 0.05
C SER A 77 -4.29 11.15 -1.29
N THR A 78 -4.64 10.06 -1.98
CA THR A 78 -4.74 9.94 -3.44
C THR A 78 -3.75 10.79 -4.25
N ILE A 79 -2.64 10.20 -4.66
CA ILE A 79 -2.19 10.36 -6.04
C ILE A 79 -2.56 9.04 -6.74
N GLN A 80 -3.53 9.13 -7.65
CA GLN A 80 -3.84 8.09 -8.62
C GLN A 80 -2.65 8.01 -9.58
N ASN A 81 -1.83 6.97 -9.45
CA ASN A 81 -0.96 6.58 -10.54
C ASN A 81 -1.88 6.06 -11.64
N THR A 82 -2.32 6.94 -12.54
CA THR A 82 -3.04 6.60 -13.77
C THR A 82 -2.16 5.69 -14.61
N ASN A 83 -2.24 4.37 -14.43
CA ASN A 83 -1.58 3.43 -15.34
C ASN A 83 -2.08 1.98 -15.29
N GLU A 84 -3.36 1.73 -14.96
CA GLU A 84 -3.98 0.43 -15.24
C GLU A 84 -5.52 0.57 -15.37
N MET A 85 -5.95 1.24 -16.44
CA MET A 85 -7.32 1.12 -16.95
C MET A 85 -7.23 0.93 -18.47
N LEU A 86 -6.84 -0.27 -18.94
CA LEU A 86 -7.16 -0.84 -20.26
C LEU A 86 -6.90 -2.36 -20.27
N VAL A 87 -7.53 -3.14 -19.36
CA VAL A 87 -7.80 -4.57 -19.62
C VAL A 87 -9.27 -4.84 -19.31
N SER A 88 -10.10 -4.62 -20.32
CA SER A 88 -11.29 -5.43 -20.63
C SER A 88 -11.96 -4.85 -21.87
N ASN A 89 -11.33 -5.05 -23.03
CA ASN A 89 -12.11 -5.11 -24.26
C ASN A 89 -11.61 -6.25 -25.14
N ALA A 90 -12.13 -7.44 -24.85
CA ALA A 90 -12.25 -8.56 -25.78
C ALA A 90 -13.32 -9.53 -25.23
N PRO A 91 -14.07 -10.25 -26.09
CA PRO A 91 -14.99 -9.76 -27.12
C PRO A 91 -16.42 -10.24 -26.78
N ASN A 92 -17.42 -9.35 -26.77
CA ASN A 92 -18.81 -9.85 -26.74
C ASN A 92 -19.25 -10.20 -28.17
N VAL A 93 -18.84 -11.39 -28.63
CA VAL A 93 -19.50 -12.08 -29.72
C VAL A 93 -20.88 -12.52 -29.20
N ALA A 94 -21.86 -11.64 -29.36
CA ALA A 94 -23.26 -11.99 -29.22
C ALA A 94 -23.74 -12.57 -30.56
N ILE A 95 -23.72 -13.90 -30.65
CA ILE A 95 -24.49 -14.67 -31.62
C ILE A 95 -25.76 -15.08 -30.88
N ALA A 96 -26.93 -14.50 -31.20
CA ALA A 96 -28.25 -15.14 -31.14
C ALA A 96 -29.39 -14.13 -31.37
N GLY A 97 -30.28 -14.47 -32.31
CA GLY A 97 -31.50 -13.75 -32.71
C GLY A 97 -31.36 -13.27 -34.15
N VAL A 98 -31.74 -14.01 -35.20
CA VAL A 98 -33.02 -14.70 -35.45
C VAL A 98 -34.22 -13.85 -35.07
N SER A 99 -34.56 -12.91 -35.95
CA SER A 99 -35.91 -12.70 -36.50
C SER A 99 -35.79 -11.83 -37.75
#